data_AF-A0A3C1VTS6-F1
#
_entry.id   AF-A0A3C1VTS6-F1
#
_cell.length_a   1.000
_cell.length_b   1.000
_cell.length_c   1.000
_cell.angle_alpha   90.00
_cell.angle_beta   90.00
_cell.angle_gamma   90.00
#
_symmetry.space_group_name_H-M   'P 1'
#
loop_
_entity.id
_entity.type
_entity.pdbx_description
1 polymer ?
#
loop_
_entity_poly.entity_id
_entity_poly.type
_entity_poly.pdbx_seq_one_letter_code
_entity_poly.pdbx_strand_id
1 'polypeptide(L)' 'MVVDLHTHSVFSDGHVWPRIRVGEAIRDGLDAMAGTEHLG' A
#
# COMPACT_ATOMS: atom_id res chain seq x y z
N MET A 1 16.16 -0.40 7.37
CA MET A 1 15.09 0.11 6.50
C MET A 1 13.81 -0.63 6.85
N VAL A 2 12.70 0.10 7.01
CA VAL A 2 11.36 -0.42 7.29
C VAL A 2 10.55 -0.33 6.02
N VAL A 3 9.98 -1.44 5.54
CA VAL A 3 9.27 -1.49 4.25
C VAL A 3 8.02 -2.34 4.31
N ASP A 4 7.02 -2.00 3.50
CA ASP A 4 5.82 -2.79 3.24
C ASP A 4 5.70 -3.02 1.73
N LEU A 5 6.06 -4.23 1.31
CA LEU A 5 6.18 -4.57 -0.11
C LEU A 5 4.98 -5.36 -0.63
N HIS A 6 3.90 -5.44 0.16
CA HIS A 6 2.71 -6.21 -0.23
C HIS A 6 1.45 -5.58 0.37
N THR A 7 0.91 -4.58 -0.32
CA THR A 7 -0.33 -3.92 0.06
C THR A 7 -1.29 -3.86 -1.12
N HIS A 8 -2.59 -3.97 -0.82
CA HIS A 8 -3.67 -3.93 -1.79
C HIS A 8 -4.55 -2.69 -1.60
N SER A 9 -5.14 -2.21 -2.69
CA SER A 9 -6.11 -1.12 -2.71
C SER A 9 -7.42 -1.57 -3.35
N VAL A 10 -8.37 -0.64 -3.49
CA VAL A 10 -9.63 -0.88 -4.24
C VAL A 10 -9.43 -1.26 -5.71
N PHE A 11 -8.20 -1.26 -6.24
CA PHE A 11 -7.91 -1.75 -7.59
C PHE A 11 -7.85 -3.28 -7.68
N SER A 12 -7.80 -4.01 -6.56
CA SER A 12 -8.06 -5.45 -6.50
C SER A 12 -9.01 -5.80 -5.35
N ASP A 13 -8.52 -6.34 -4.23
CA ASP A 13 -9.32 -6.77 -3.07
C ASP A 13 -9.09 -5.93 -1.80
N GLY A 14 -8.37 -4.82 -1.91
CA GLY A 14 -8.18 -3.86 -0.83
C GLY A 14 -9.41 -2.97 -0.60
N HIS A 15 -9.44 -2.29 0.55
CA HIS A 15 -10.62 -1.55 1.01
C HIS A 15 -10.52 -0.02 0.86
N VAL A 16 -9.34 0.50 0.49
CA VAL A 16 -9.06 1.94 0.45
C VAL A 16 -8.40 2.35 -0.86
N TRP A 17 -8.59 3.61 -1.24
CA TRP A 17 -7.89 4.19 -2.41
C TRP A 17 -6.36 4.16 -2.21
N PRO A 18 -5.55 3.97 -3.26
CA PRO A 18 -4.09 3.89 -3.15
C PRO A 18 -3.44 5.06 -2.40
N ARG A 19 -3.98 6.28 -2.55
CA ARG A 19 -3.52 7.47 -1.82
C ARG A 19 -3.58 7.30 -0.30
N ILE A 20 -4.56 6.56 0.22
CA ILE A 20 -4.69 6.32 1.66
C ILE A 20 -3.54 5.44 2.14
N ARG A 21 -3.13 4.44 1.36
CA ARG A 21 -1.98 3.58 1.66
C ARG A 21 -0.66 4.36 1.70
N VAL A 22 -0.48 5.32 0.79
CA VAL A 22 0.66 6.26 0.85
C VAL A 22 0.63 7.08 2.14
N GLY A 23 -0.54 7.55 2.55
CA GLY A 23 -0.71 8.28 3.81
C GLY A 23 -0.47 7.41 5.06
N GLU A 24 -0.79 6.12 5.02
CA GLU A 24 -0.40 5.13 6.04
C GLU A 24 1.12 5.00 6.10
N ALA A 25 1.77 4.79 4.95
CA ALA A 25 3.22 4.64 4.88
C ALA A 25 4.00 5.84 5.45
N ILE A 26 3.57 7.05 5.14
CA ILE A 26 4.19 8.28 5.70
C ILE A 26 3.99 8.37 7.20
N ARG A 27 2.78 8.07 7.71
CA ARG A 27 2.46 8.14 9.14
C ARG A 27 3.23 7.10 9.94
N ASP A 28 3.42 5.92 9.37
CA ASP A 28 4.08 4.78 10.02
C ASP A 28 5.61 4.81 9.85
N GLY A 29 6.15 5.77 9.09
CA GLY A 29 7.59 5.95 8.91
C GLY A 29 8.24 4.89 8.02
N LEU A 30 7.50 4.36 7.04
CA LEU A 30 8.00 3.40 6.06
C LEU A 30 8.99 4.08 5.09
N ASP A 31 10.17 3.48 4.91
CA ASP A 31 11.19 3.95 3.96
C ASP A 31 10.80 3.68 2.50
N ALA A 32 10.02 2.62 2.27
CA ALA A 32 9.47 2.28 0.96
C ALA A 32 8.19 1.45 1.10
N MET A 33 7.34 1.52 0.09
CA MET A 33 6.17 0.64 -0.04
C MET A 33 5.97 0.18 -1.49
N ALA A 34 5.30 -0.96 -1.66
CA ALA A 34 4.85 -1.44 -2.97
C ALA A 34 3.37 -1.86 -2.94
N GLY A 35 2.59 -1.33 -3.90
CA GLY A 35 1.25 -1.84 -4.18
C GLY A 35 1.35 -3.07 -5.09
N THR A 36 0.73 -4.17 -4.70
CA THR A 36 0.79 -5.47 -5.40
C THR A 36 -0.60 -6.00 -5.69
N GLU A 37 -1.33 -5.33 -6.57
CA GLU A 37 -2.70 -5.70 -6.90
C GLU A 37 -2.78 -7.10 -7.53
N HIS A 38 -3.87 -7.83 -7.26
CA HIS A 38 -4.14 -9.10 -7.94
C HIS A 38 -4.29 -8.88 -9.45
N LEU A 39 -3.69 -9.78 -10.22
CA LEU A 39 -3.98 -9.89 -11.65
C LEU A 39 -5.22 -10.77 -11.79
N GLY A 40 -6.21 -10.29 -12.55
CA GLY A 40 -7.37 -11.07 -12.96
C GLY A 40 -7.05 -12.07 -14.05
#